data_AF-A0A1Q7CKV0-F1
#
_entry.id   AF-A0A1Q7CKV0-F1
#
_cell.length_a   1.000
_cell.length_b   1.000
_cell.length_c   1.000
_cell.angle_alpha   90.00
_cell.angle_beta   90.00
_cell.angle_gamma   90.00
#
_symmetry.space_group_name_H-M   'P 1'
#
loop_
_entity.id
_entity.type
_entity.pdbx_description
1 polymer ?
#
loop_
_entity_poly.entity_id
_entity_poly.type
_entity_poly.pdbx_seq_one_letter_code
_entity_poly.pdbx_strand_id
1 'polypeptide(L)'
;MKRIRTMARKKEMRMNTLKFFLAGILGVNLLGVAAALPQATGNQAALARQSSIVFAGTVSQLGATSFVGVPKSAQTIVVRVDSVLKKPSAVSLKKGDNVTVEVKDPSAFHDGTQATFYADGWIFGAGVAVKELGHEFRPSGGETPKPAGVDEKAHQQAQEQIGDQELRDRLNTADFVVIGRVMDVRRWNAPKSATTRISEHDPDWHEAVVEVQSVLKGGQVKGNKVIVRFPGRNDVAWVHSPKFAKNQQGIFCLNRDQASGVPTAMVGGRQVTVYTCLGHGDSLPMSDVPRVRSLLKN
;
A
#
# COMPACT_ATOMS: atom_id res chain seq x y z
N MET A 1 -44.52 -38.19 51.07
CA MET A 1 -45.69 -37.64 51.80
C MET A 1 -45.28 -36.38 52.57
N LYS A 2 -46.09 -35.31 52.50
CA LYS A 2 -46.14 -34.09 53.36
C LYS A 2 -44.86 -33.21 53.41
N ARG A 3 -44.80 -32.06 52.72
CA ARG A 3 -45.26 -30.70 53.12
C ARG A 3 -44.99 -30.37 54.60
N ILE A 4 -44.28 -29.27 54.88
CA ILE A 4 -44.81 -28.04 55.51
C ILE A 4 -43.70 -26.97 55.65
N ARG A 5 -44.07 -25.72 55.33
CA ARG A 5 -43.37 -24.44 55.52
C ARG A 5 -43.42 -23.99 56.98
N THR A 6 -42.43 -23.22 57.47
CA THR A 6 -42.64 -22.09 58.43
C THR A 6 -41.38 -21.21 58.46
N MET A 7 -41.39 -20.01 57.86
CA MET A 7 -41.59 -18.68 58.45
C MET A 7 -40.61 -18.22 59.55
N ALA A 8 -39.91 -17.12 59.21
CA ALA A 8 -39.55 -15.92 59.97
C ALA A 8 -39.77 -15.89 61.50
N ARG A 9 -38.82 -15.26 62.24
CA ARG A 9 -38.80 -13.82 62.58
C ARG A 9 -37.85 -13.53 63.76
N LYS A 10 -37.25 -12.34 63.71
CA LYS A 10 -36.94 -11.43 64.85
C LYS A 10 -35.82 -11.79 65.83
N LYS A 11 -34.79 -10.94 65.85
CA LYS A 11 -34.24 -10.41 67.10
C LYS A 11 -33.70 -9.00 66.88
N GLU A 12 -34.46 -8.00 67.33
CA GLU A 12 -33.94 -6.68 67.69
C GLU A 12 -33.34 -6.76 69.09
N MET A 13 -32.23 -6.09 69.33
CA MET A 13 -31.97 -5.47 70.64
C MET A 13 -31.03 -4.26 70.52
N ARG A 14 -31.63 -3.08 70.81
CA ARG A 14 -31.11 -1.86 71.47
C ARG A 14 -29.62 -1.54 71.30
N MET A 15 -29.25 -0.49 70.58
CA MET A 15 -29.35 0.94 70.92
C MET A 15 -28.51 1.31 72.15
N ASN A 16 -27.36 1.96 71.92
CA ASN A 16 -26.91 2.99 72.83
C ASN A 16 -26.38 4.22 72.07
N THR A 17 -26.97 5.33 72.47
CA THR A 17 -26.88 6.71 72.00
C THR A 17 -25.55 7.37 72.35
N LEU A 18 -24.97 8.11 71.41
CA LEU A 18 -24.30 9.37 71.74
C LEU A 18 -24.49 10.37 70.59
N LYS A 19 -25.31 11.39 70.86
CA LYS A 19 -25.45 12.60 70.03
C LYS A 19 -24.23 13.49 70.30
N PHE A 20 -23.74 14.26 69.33
CA PHE A 20 -23.52 15.71 69.43
C PHE A 20 -23.13 16.29 68.05
N PHE A 21 -24.06 17.08 67.51
CA PHE A 21 -23.95 18.33 66.73
C PHE A 21 -23.48 18.43 65.25
N LEU A 22 -24.45 18.88 64.44
CA LEU A 22 -24.45 19.76 63.26
C LEU A 22 -23.11 20.30 62.72
N ALA A 23 -22.88 20.14 61.42
CA ALA A 23 -23.14 21.18 60.40
C ALA A 23 -22.50 20.78 59.05
N GLY A 24 -23.16 21.10 57.92
CA GLY A 24 -22.46 21.23 56.63
C GLY A 24 -23.05 20.44 55.46
N ILE A 25 -23.91 21.10 54.72
CA ILE A 25 -24.45 20.75 53.40
C ILE A 25 -23.32 20.74 52.35
N LEU A 26 -23.22 19.71 51.51
CA LEU A 26 -23.20 19.82 50.03
C LEU A 26 -23.09 18.43 49.40
N GLY A 27 -24.05 18.10 48.53
CA GLY A 27 -24.01 16.89 47.72
C GLY A 27 -22.93 16.96 46.62
N VAL A 28 -22.64 15.81 46.03
CA VAL A 28 -22.60 15.56 44.58
C VAL A 28 -22.51 14.04 44.42
N ASN A 29 -23.54 13.46 43.81
CA ASN A 29 -23.48 12.11 43.25
C ASN A 29 -22.55 12.18 42.04
N LEU A 30 -21.32 11.65 42.16
CA LEU A 30 -20.50 11.33 41.00
C LEU A 30 -21.02 10.03 40.39
N LEU A 31 -21.98 10.17 39.47
CA LEU A 31 -22.15 9.21 38.39
C LEU A 31 -20.84 9.15 37.63
N GLY A 32 -20.09 8.06 37.83
CA GLY A 32 -18.98 7.69 36.96
C GLY A 32 -19.52 7.33 35.59
N VAL A 33 -19.61 8.31 34.70
CA VAL A 33 -19.72 8.05 33.27
C VAL A 33 -18.34 7.54 32.85
N ALA A 34 -18.19 6.23 32.77
CA ALA A 34 -17.05 5.63 32.10
C ALA A 34 -17.09 6.11 30.64
N ALA A 35 -16.28 7.11 30.32
CA ALA A 35 -16.05 7.52 28.95
C ALA A 35 -15.43 6.32 28.22
N ALA A 36 -16.21 5.70 27.32
CA ALA A 36 -15.70 4.75 26.36
C ALA A 36 -14.63 5.46 25.52
N LEU A 37 -13.37 5.05 25.68
CA LEU A 37 -12.24 5.59 24.93
C LEU A 37 -12.39 5.30 23.42
N PRO A 38 -11.89 6.19 22.54
CA PRO A 38 -12.06 6.13 21.10
C PRO A 38 -11.13 5.09 20.46
N GLN A 39 -11.47 3.79 20.57
CA GLN A 39 -10.66 2.72 19.96
C GLN A 39 -10.91 2.54 18.46
N ALA A 40 -12.06 2.95 17.94
CA ALA A 40 -12.39 2.80 16.51
C ALA A 40 -11.57 3.76 15.61
N THR A 41 -11.41 5.01 16.02
CA THR A 41 -10.65 6.04 15.27
C THR A 41 -9.15 5.78 15.25
N GLY A 42 -8.59 5.21 16.32
CA GLY A 42 -7.16 4.85 16.38
C GLY A 42 -6.78 3.77 15.36
N ASN A 43 -7.63 2.75 15.20
CA ASN A 43 -7.39 1.67 14.25
C ASN A 43 -7.53 2.13 12.79
N GLN A 44 -8.51 2.99 12.50
CA GLN A 44 -8.69 3.58 11.16
C GLN A 44 -7.50 4.44 10.74
N ALA A 45 -7.01 5.31 11.64
CA ALA A 45 -5.85 6.14 11.33
C ALA A 45 -4.59 5.29 11.08
N ALA A 46 -4.44 4.16 11.77
CA ALA A 46 -3.36 3.21 11.53
C ALA A 46 -3.50 2.52 10.17
N LEU A 47 -4.69 2.00 9.85
CA LEU A 47 -4.99 1.39 8.55
C LEU A 47 -4.79 2.37 7.39
N ALA A 48 -5.28 3.60 7.50
CA ALA A 48 -5.11 4.64 6.48
C ALA A 48 -3.64 5.00 6.21
N ARG A 49 -2.79 4.96 7.25
CA ARG A 49 -1.35 5.18 7.11
C ARG A 49 -0.66 4.01 6.41
N GLN A 50 -1.02 2.78 6.77
CA GLN A 50 -0.39 1.56 6.25
C GLN A 50 -0.84 1.22 4.82
N SER A 51 -2.09 1.47 4.46
CA SER A 51 -2.62 1.13 3.15
C SER A 51 -2.06 2.00 2.04
N SER A 52 -1.59 1.40 0.96
CA SER A 52 -1.24 2.17 -0.25
C SER A 52 -2.48 2.69 -1.00
N ILE A 53 -3.64 2.03 -0.89
CA ILE A 53 -4.90 2.40 -1.54
C ILE A 53 -6.06 2.40 -0.53
N VAL A 54 -6.88 3.45 -0.55
CA VAL A 54 -8.10 3.57 0.24
C VAL A 54 -9.24 4.05 -0.65
N PHE A 55 -10.36 3.34 -0.65
CA PHE A 55 -11.54 3.71 -1.44
C PHE A 55 -12.82 3.25 -0.73
N ALA A 56 -13.91 3.99 -0.94
CA ALA A 56 -15.24 3.53 -0.57
C ALA A 56 -15.90 2.88 -1.78
N GLY A 57 -16.59 1.76 -1.55
CA GLY A 57 -17.26 1.04 -2.61
C GLY A 57 -18.37 0.12 -2.12
N THR A 58 -19.11 -0.39 -3.09
CA THR A 58 -20.21 -1.33 -2.90
C THR A 58 -19.82 -2.69 -3.47
N VAL A 59 -19.89 -3.74 -2.66
CA VAL A 59 -19.67 -5.12 -3.11
C VAL A 59 -20.75 -5.48 -4.12
N SER A 60 -20.35 -5.95 -5.30
CA SER A 60 -21.27 -6.34 -6.38
C SER A 60 -21.27 -7.84 -6.66
N GLN A 61 -20.19 -8.56 -6.34
CA GLN A 61 -20.11 -10.01 -6.53
C GLN A 61 -19.19 -10.64 -5.48
N LEU A 62 -19.58 -11.80 -4.96
CA LEU A 62 -18.76 -12.65 -4.08
C LEU A 62 -18.12 -13.78 -4.89
N GLY A 63 -16.97 -14.27 -4.45
CA GLY A 63 -16.28 -15.39 -5.09
C GLY A 63 -15.85 -15.10 -6.54
N ALA A 64 -15.67 -13.84 -6.89
CA ALA A 64 -15.55 -13.36 -8.26
C ALA A 64 -14.43 -12.33 -8.40
N THR A 65 -14.02 -12.10 -9.66
CA THR A 65 -12.94 -11.18 -10.01
C THR A 65 -13.37 -10.33 -11.21
N SER A 66 -13.04 -9.04 -11.20
CA SER A 66 -13.20 -8.14 -12.36
C SER A 66 -11.92 -8.09 -13.21
N PHE A 67 -10.82 -8.60 -12.68
CA PHE A 67 -9.52 -8.65 -13.32
C PHE A 67 -9.12 -10.09 -13.65
N VAL A 68 -8.94 -10.38 -14.94
CA VAL A 68 -8.67 -11.74 -15.47
C VAL A 68 -7.38 -12.34 -14.90
N GLY A 69 -6.40 -11.51 -14.52
CA GLY A 69 -5.14 -11.96 -13.93
C GLY A 69 -5.21 -12.42 -12.47
N VAL A 70 -6.40 -12.42 -11.84
CA VAL A 70 -6.61 -12.97 -10.49
C VAL A 70 -7.46 -14.25 -10.58
N PRO A 71 -6.97 -15.39 -10.06
CA PRO A 71 -7.78 -16.60 -9.92
C PRO A 71 -8.98 -16.33 -8.99
N LYS A 72 -10.16 -16.78 -9.39
CA LYS A 72 -11.35 -16.72 -8.54
C LYS A 72 -11.16 -17.62 -7.32
N SER A 73 -11.53 -17.12 -6.14
CA SER A 73 -11.53 -17.90 -4.91
C SER A 73 -12.66 -17.44 -3.99
N ALA A 74 -12.92 -18.16 -2.90
CA ALA A 74 -13.88 -17.73 -1.88
C ALA A 74 -13.48 -16.39 -1.20
N GLN A 75 -12.21 -15.98 -1.30
CA GLN A 75 -11.69 -14.76 -0.71
C GLN A 75 -11.69 -13.57 -1.68
N THR A 76 -12.05 -13.77 -2.95
CA THR A 76 -12.11 -12.68 -3.92
C THR A 76 -13.53 -12.14 -4.04
N ILE A 77 -13.67 -10.83 -3.96
CA ILE A 77 -14.92 -10.11 -4.22
C ILE A 77 -14.71 -9.04 -5.29
N VAL A 78 -15.79 -8.66 -5.98
CA VAL A 78 -15.81 -7.50 -6.87
C VAL A 78 -16.48 -6.34 -6.15
N VAL A 79 -15.79 -5.21 -6.09
CA VAL A 79 -16.28 -3.97 -5.47
C VAL A 79 -16.35 -2.89 -6.53
N ARG A 80 -17.54 -2.29 -6.68
CA ARG A 80 -17.72 -1.08 -7.48
C ARG A 80 -17.28 0.13 -6.68
N VAL A 81 -16.38 0.93 -7.24
CA VAL A 81 -15.82 2.11 -6.56
C VAL A 81 -16.84 3.24 -6.55
N ASP A 82 -17.16 3.73 -5.35
CA ASP A 82 -18.04 4.88 -5.16
C ASP A 82 -17.25 6.17 -4.99
N SER A 83 -16.10 6.10 -4.30
CA SER A 83 -15.13 7.21 -4.19
C SER A 83 -13.72 6.70 -3.87
N VAL A 84 -12.70 7.40 -4.33
CA VAL A 84 -11.29 7.10 -4.01
C VAL A 84 -10.79 8.12 -3.00
N LEU A 85 -10.23 7.64 -1.89
CA LEU A 85 -9.73 8.46 -0.78
C LEU A 85 -8.21 8.57 -0.79
N LYS A 86 -7.51 7.50 -1.18
CA LYS A 86 -6.04 7.43 -1.28
C LYS A 86 -5.65 6.49 -2.41
N LYS A 87 -4.74 6.88 -3.28
CA LYS A 87 -4.07 5.95 -4.23
C LYS A 87 -2.75 6.52 -4.75
N PRO A 88 -1.79 5.69 -5.19
CA PRO A 88 -0.65 6.18 -5.95
C PRO A 88 -1.10 6.86 -7.25
N SER A 89 -0.36 7.87 -7.72
CA SER A 89 -0.68 8.60 -8.95
C SER A 89 -0.69 7.69 -10.18
N ALA A 90 0.16 6.65 -10.19
CA ALA A 90 0.25 5.67 -11.26
C ALA A 90 -0.94 4.69 -11.34
N VAL A 91 -1.77 4.60 -10.29
CA VAL A 91 -2.92 3.69 -10.28
C VAL A 91 -4.12 4.39 -10.92
N SER A 92 -4.56 3.86 -12.06
CA SER A 92 -5.77 4.32 -12.77
C SER A 92 -7.05 3.75 -12.15
N LEU A 93 -7.33 4.15 -10.90
CA LEU A 93 -8.56 3.83 -10.18
C LEU A 93 -9.44 5.07 -10.05
N LYS A 94 -10.70 4.98 -10.48
CA LYS A 94 -11.69 6.07 -10.42
C LYS A 94 -13.07 5.55 -10.02
N LYS A 95 -13.95 6.49 -9.66
CA LYS A 95 -15.36 6.20 -9.40
C LYS A 95 -16.01 5.46 -10.56
N GLY A 96 -16.78 4.42 -10.25
CA GLY A 96 -17.47 3.55 -11.20
C GLY A 96 -16.66 2.35 -11.68
N ASP A 97 -15.35 2.29 -11.41
CA ASP A 97 -14.54 1.12 -11.75
C ASP A 97 -14.93 -0.09 -10.87
N ASN A 98 -14.71 -1.29 -11.39
CA ASN A 98 -14.85 -2.55 -10.64
C ASN A 98 -13.48 -3.08 -10.24
N VAL A 99 -13.26 -3.24 -8.94
CA VAL A 99 -11.98 -3.69 -8.35
C VAL A 99 -12.14 -5.11 -7.83
N THR A 100 -11.16 -5.96 -8.11
CA THR A 100 -11.03 -7.25 -7.42
C THR A 100 -10.37 -7.00 -6.06
N VAL A 101 -11.04 -7.39 -4.97
CA VAL A 101 -10.48 -7.31 -3.62
C VAL A 101 -10.31 -8.73 -3.07
N GLU A 102 -9.09 -9.08 -2.67
CA GLU A 102 -8.84 -10.26 -1.83
C GLU A 102 -9.06 -9.86 -0.37
N VAL A 103 -10.15 -10.34 0.23
CA VAL A 103 -10.57 -10.02 1.59
C VAL A 103 -10.11 -11.06 2.60
N LYS A 104 -9.88 -10.62 3.85
CA LYS A 104 -9.47 -11.50 4.95
C LYS A 104 -10.62 -12.37 5.45
N ASP A 105 -11.81 -11.79 5.54
CA ASP A 105 -13.02 -12.47 6.01
C ASP A 105 -14.16 -12.28 4.99
N PRO A 106 -14.32 -13.22 4.02
CA PRO A 106 -15.38 -13.13 3.03
C PRO A 106 -16.78 -13.28 3.62
N SER A 107 -16.92 -13.87 4.82
CA SER A 107 -18.22 -14.05 5.47
C SER A 107 -18.81 -12.73 6.01
N ALA A 108 -17.96 -11.70 6.15
CA ALA A 108 -18.37 -10.37 6.55
C ALA A 108 -19.08 -9.58 5.43
N PHE A 109 -19.06 -10.08 4.18
CA PHE A 109 -19.58 -9.38 3.03
C PHE A 109 -20.74 -10.13 2.36
N HIS A 110 -21.70 -9.36 1.86
CA HIS A 110 -22.76 -9.80 0.96
C HIS A 110 -22.91 -8.82 -0.21
N ASP A 111 -23.62 -9.21 -1.25
CA ASP A 111 -23.93 -8.30 -2.35
C ASP A 111 -24.66 -7.04 -1.84
N GLY A 112 -24.25 -5.87 -2.32
CA GLY A 112 -24.72 -4.57 -1.84
C GLY A 112 -24.03 -4.04 -0.58
N THR A 113 -23.09 -4.78 0.03
CA THR A 113 -22.36 -4.30 1.21
C THR A 113 -21.56 -3.05 0.87
N GLN A 114 -21.75 -1.97 1.64
CA GLN A 114 -20.97 -0.74 1.49
C GLN A 114 -19.88 -0.68 2.55
N ALA A 115 -18.65 -0.44 2.11
CA ALA A 115 -17.53 -0.29 3.03
C ALA A 115 -16.46 0.67 2.47
N THR A 116 -15.69 1.26 3.39
CA THR A 116 -14.39 1.82 3.08
C THR A 116 -13.35 0.72 3.20
N PHE A 117 -12.62 0.46 2.12
CA PHE A 117 -11.57 -0.55 2.05
C PHE A 117 -10.20 0.09 2.21
N TYR A 118 -9.41 -0.46 3.11
CA TYR A 118 -8.00 -0.13 3.36
C TYR A 118 -7.17 -1.26 2.80
N ALA A 119 -6.43 -1.02 1.73
CA ALA A 119 -5.84 -2.11 0.95
C ALA A 119 -4.44 -1.79 0.43
N ASP A 120 -3.73 -2.85 0.06
CA ASP A 120 -2.50 -2.75 -0.70
C ASP A 120 -2.67 -3.18 -2.15
N GLY A 121 -1.96 -2.49 -3.02
CA GLY A 121 -1.83 -2.86 -4.42
C GLY A 121 -1.36 -4.30 -4.57
N TRP A 122 -2.12 -5.12 -5.30
CA TRP A 122 -1.71 -6.47 -5.65
C TRP A 122 -1.34 -6.57 -7.12
N ILE A 123 -2.27 -6.20 -8.00
CA ILE A 123 -2.07 -6.25 -9.45
C ILE A 123 -2.69 -5.01 -10.09
N PHE A 124 -1.98 -4.39 -11.02
CA PHE A 124 -2.50 -3.27 -11.82
C PHE A 124 -2.21 -3.52 -13.30
N GLY A 125 -3.11 -3.06 -14.19
CA GLY A 125 -3.02 -3.24 -15.64
C GLY A 125 -4.28 -2.72 -16.33
N ALA A 126 -4.96 -3.56 -17.11
CA ALA A 126 -6.29 -3.24 -17.67
C ALA A 126 -7.40 -3.08 -16.60
N GLY A 127 -7.09 -3.41 -15.35
CA GLY A 127 -7.93 -3.22 -14.17
C GLY A 127 -7.07 -3.17 -12.91
N VAL A 128 -7.72 -3.13 -11.75
CA VAL A 128 -7.07 -3.01 -10.43
C VAL A 128 -7.50 -4.18 -9.54
N ALA A 129 -6.52 -4.84 -8.93
CA ALA A 129 -6.72 -5.82 -7.87
C ALA A 129 -5.92 -5.43 -6.63
N VAL A 130 -6.52 -5.60 -5.46
CA VAL A 130 -5.94 -5.18 -4.18
C VAL A 130 -6.14 -6.25 -3.11
N LYS A 131 -5.27 -6.23 -2.09
CA LYS A 131 -5.36 -7.07 -0.89
C LYS A 131 -5.81 -6.24 0.29
N GLU A 132 -6.85 -6.70 0.95
CA GLU A 132 -7.43 -6.01 2.09
C GLU A 132 -6.47 -6.02 3.31
N LEU A 133 -6.21 -4.86 3.89
CA LEU A 133 -5.62 -4.71 5.21
C LEU A 133 -6.70 -4.59 6.29
N GLY A 134 -7.81 -3.93 5.97
CA GLY A 134 -9.03 -3.90 6.76
C GLY A 134 -10.16 -3.15 6.04
N HIS A 135 -11.32 -3.08 6.67
CA HIS A 135 -12.48 -2.36 6.15
C HIS A 135 -13.26 -1.67 7.27
N GLU A 136 -14.13 -0.76 6.87
CA GLU A 136 -15.13 -0.13 7.73
C GLU A 136 -16.49 -0.15 7.02
N PHE A 137 -17.47 -0.81 7.63
CA PHE A 137 -18.83 -0.84 7.09
C PHE A 137 -19.50 0.52 7.19
N ARG A 138 -20.22 0.88 6.14
CA ARG A 138 -21.08 2.07 6.12
C ARG A 138 -22.51 1.64 6.40
N PRO A 139 -23.23 2.30 7.33
CA PRO A 139 -24.64 2.01 7.55
C PRO A 139 -25.44 2.32 6.27
N SER A 140 -26.13 1.32 5.72
CA SER A 140 -27.08 1.50 4.62
C SER A 140 -28.23 2.40 5.10
N GLY A 141 -28.18 3.70 4.77
CA GLY A 141 -29.23 4.66 5.09
C GLY A 141 -28.76 6.06 5.51
N GLY A 142 -27.47 6.28 5.72
CA GLY A 142 -26.93 7.63 5.91
C GLY A 142 -26.63 8.27 4.57
N GLU A 143 -27.12 9.49 4.33
CA GLU A 143 -26.56 10.39 3.30
C GLU A 143 -25.05 10.23 3.27
N THR A 144 -24.47 10.15 2.06
CA THR A 144 -23.04 10.40 1.88
C THR A 144 -22.68 11.58 2.77
N PRO A 145 -21.73 11.46 3.72
CA PRO A 145 -21.16 12.63 4.33
C PRO A 145 -20.72 13.47 3.15
N LYS A 146 -21.45 14.57 2.92
CA LYS A 146 -20.94 15.70 2.16
C LYS A 146 -19.54 15.88 2.72
N PRO A 147 -18.47 15.88 1.89
CA PRO A 147 -17.11 15.90 2.42
C PRO A 147 -17.07 17.05 3.42
N ALA A 148 -17.03 16.72 4.71
CA ALA A 148 -16.90 17.70 5.76
C ALA A 148 -15.53 18.28 5.46
N GLY A 149 -15.50 19.48 4.89
CA GLY A 149 -14.38 20.04 4.14
C GLY A 149 -13.05 19.65 4.75
N VAL A 150 -12.51 18.51 4.31
CA VAL A 150 -11.12 18.19 4.52
C VAL A 150 -10.52 18.90 3.35
N ASP A 151 -9.89 20.04 3.65
CA ASP A 151 -9.29 20.93 2.67
C ASP A 151 -8.72 20.10 1.53
N GLU A 152 -9.24 20.28 0.31
CA GLU A 152 -8.72 19.56 -0.86
C GLU A 152 -7.20 19.71 -0.95
N LYS A 153 -6.68 20.84 -0.44
CA LYS A 153 -5.26 21.10 -0.22
C LYS A 153 -4.60 20.18 0.81
N ALA A 154 -5.21 19.94 1.98
CA ALA A 154 -4.67 19.03 2.99
C ALA A 154 -4.67 17.57 2.49
N HIS A 155 -5.69 17.17 1.73
CA HIS A 155 -5.73 15.87 1.05
C HIS A 155 -4.69 15.75 -0.07
N GLN A 156 -4.53 16.77 -0.91
CA GLN A 156 -3.49 16.83 -1.94
C GLN A 156 -2.09 16.79 -1.30
N GLN A 157 -1.86 17.57 -0.25
CA GLN A 157 -0.60 17.59 0.51
C GLN A 157 -0.31 16.23 1.14
N ALA A 158 -1.31 15.57 1.74
CA ALA A 158 -1.12 14.22 2.29
C ALA A 158 -0.81 13.19 1.18
N GLN A 159 -1.46 13.30 0.02
CA GLN A 159 -1.21 12.43 -1.14
C GLN A 159 0.20 12.63 -1.72
N GLU A 160 0.64 13.89 -1.83
CA GLU A 160 1.98 14.28 -2.26
C GLU A 160 3.05 13.80 -1.27
N GLN A 161 2.84 13.99 0.03
CA GLN A 161 3.75 13.53 1.09
C GLN A 161 3.93 12.01 1.07
N ILE A 162 2.85 11.25 0.84
CA ILE A 162 2.92 9.79 0.77
C ILE A 162 3.65 9.34 -0.50
N GLY A 163 3.37 9.99 -1.64
CA GLY A 163 4.10 9.75 -2.89
C GLY A 163 5.59 10.11 -2.79
N ASP A 164 5.91 11.16 -2.04
CA ASP A 164 7.28 11.57 -1.74
C ASP A 164 7.97 10.58 -0.80
N GLN A 165 7.27 10.01 0.18
CA GLN A 165 7.85 9.01 1.07
C GLN A 165 8.19 7.72 0.32
N GLU A 166 7.28 7.20 -0.49
CA GLU A 166 7.55 6.00 -1.31
C GLU A 166 8.70 6.26 -2.31
N LEU A 167 8.76 7.46 -2.90
CA LEU A 167 9.88 7.86 -3.75
C LEU A 167 11.18 7.94 -2.94
N ARG A 168 11.16 8.51 -1.74
CA ARG A 168 12.32 8.60 -0.86
C ARG A 168 12.83 7.21 -0.45
N ASP A 169 11.95 6.28 -0.12
CA ASP A 169 12.32 4.91 0.27
C ASP A 169 13.03 4.17 -0.90
N ARG A 170 12.54 4.34 -2.13
CA ARG A 170 13.19 3.82 -3.34
C ARG A 170 14.56 4.46 -3.58
N LEU A 171 14.63 5.79 -3.53
CA LEU A 171 15.88 6.53 -3.68
C LEU A 171 16.90 6.09 -2.63
N ASN A 172 16.47 5.83 -1.39
CA ASN A 172 17.31 5.38 -0.29
C ASN A 172 17.78 3.94 -0.44
N THR A 173 16.95 3.06 -1.01
CA THR A 173 17.32 1.66 -1.23
C THR A 173 18.24 1.47 -2.43
N ALA A 174 18.12 2.33 -3.45
CA ALA A 174 18.92 2.23 -4.68
C ALA A 174 20.43 2.35 -4.44
N ASP A 175 21.25 1.44 -5.00
CA ASP A 175 22.71 1.56 -4.95
C ASP A 175 23.21 2.83 -5.63
N PHE A 176 22.61 3.18 -6.78
CA PHE A 176 22.86 4.41 -7.52
C PHE A 176 21.55 5.04 -7.98
N VAL A 177 21.52 6.36 -8.03
CA VAL A 177 20.48 7.12 -8.72
C VAL A 177 21.17 7.97 -9.79
N VAL A 178 20.84 7.75 -11.05
CA VAL A 178 21.53 8.41 -12.18
C VAL A 178 20.55 9.09 -13.12
N ILE A 179 20.99 10.19 -13.73
CA ILE A 179 20.36 10.76 -14.93
C ILE A 179 21.11 10.19 -16.13
N GLY A 180 20.39 9.67 -17.11
CA GLY A 180 21.02 9.08 -18.28
C GLY A 180 20.13 8.99 -19.51
N ARG A 181 20.73 8.46 -20.58
CA ARG A 181 20.05 8.15 -21.84
C ARG A 181 20.23 6.66 -22.18
N VAL A 182 19.14 6.00 -22.52
CA VAL A 182 19.16 4.64 -23.06
C VAL A 182 19.70 4.69 -24.49
N MET A 183 20.85 4.09 -24.73
CA MET A 183 21.53 4.09 -26.03
C MET A 183 21.12 2.90 -26.90
N ASP A 184 20.84 1.77 -26.28
CA ASP A 184 20.43 0.55 -26.95
C ASP A 184 19.60 -0.33 -26.02
N VAL A 185 18.71 -1.13 -26.58
CA VAL A 185 17.88 -2.10 -25.87
C VAL A 185 17.84 -3.39 -26.66
N ARG A 186 18.11 -4.51 -25.98
CA ARG A 186 18.11 -5.83 -26.61
C ARG A 186 17.64 -6.90 -25.64
N ARG A 187 17.09 -7.97 -26.17
CA ARG A 187 16.83 -9.18 -25.39
C ARG A 187 18.14 -9.76 -24.88
N TRP A 188 18.18 -10.16 -23.61
CA TRP A 188 19.34 -10.80 -23.02
C TRP A 188 19.08 -12.28 -22.84
N ASN A 189 19.90 -13.10 -23.49
CA ASN A 189 19.86 -14.54 -23.33
C ASN A 189 20.77 -14.91 -22.17
N ALA A 190 20.18 -15.36 -21.06
CA ALA A 190 20.94 -15.80 -19.91
C ALA A 190 21.89 -16.94 -20.30
N PRO A 191 23.18 -16.87 -19.93
CA PRO A 191 24.11 -17.97 -20.18
C PRO A 191 23.70 -19.19 -19.36
N LYS A 192 24.07 -20.40 -19.80
CA LYS A 192 23.74 -21.67 -19.11
C LYS A 192 24.24 -21.73 -17.65
N SER A 193 25.21 -20.89 -17.29
CA SER A 193 25.75 -20.76 -15.93
C SER A 193 24.90 -19.88 -15.01
N ALA A 194 23.89 -19.16 -15.55
CA ALA A 194 22.94 -18.41 -14.74
C ALA A 194 22.04 -19.42 -14.01
N THR A 195 22.25 -19.57 -12.70
CA THR A 195 21.38 -20.39 -11.85
C THR A 195 20.10 -19.63 -11.56
N THR A 196 19.18 -19.57 -12.53
CA THR A 196 17.79 -19.16 -12.28
C THR A 196 16.99 -20.40 -11.94
N ARG A 197 16.41 -20.46 -10.74
CA ARG A 197 15.35 -21.45 -10.45
C ARG A 197 14.26 -21.18 -11.48
N ILE A 198 13.96 -22.16 -12.32
CA ILE A 198 12.92 -22.04 -13.34
C ILE A 198 11.59 -21.85 -12.58
N SER A 199 11.04 -20.64 -12.69
CA SER A 199 9.74 -20.25 -12.16
C SER A 199 8.78 -20.04 -13.33
N GLU A 200 7.48 -20.25 -13.09
CA GLU A 200 6.43 -19.88 -14.05
C GLU A 200 6.51 -18.39 -14.43
N HIS A 201 7.00 -17.55 -13.52
CA HIS A 201 7.18 -16.11 -13.73
C HIS A 201 8.61 -15.73 -14.12
N ASP A 202 9.34 -16.62 -14.82
CA ASP A 202 10.70 -16.31 -15.27
C ASP A 202 10.70 -15.03 -16.12
N PRO A 203 11.48 -14.00 -15.71
CA PRO A 203 11.52 -12.74 -16.43
C PRO A 203 12.12 -12.94 -17.81
N ASP A 204 11.44 -12.42 -18.83
CA ASP A 204 12.01 -12.29 -20.17
C ASP A 204 13.04 -11.15 -20.17
N TRP A 205 14.26 -11.46 -19.73
CA TRP A 205 15.28 -10.46 -19.49
C TRP A 205 15.67 -9.69 -20.75
N HIS A 206 15.75 -8.37 -20.59
CA HIS A 206 16.29 -7.44 -21.56
C HIS A 206 17.41 -6.63 -20.92
N GLU A 207 18.35 -6.19 -21.74
CA GLU A 207 19.43 -5.29 -21.37
C GLU A 207 19.24 -3.95 -22.06
N ALA A 208 19.30 -2.88 -21.27
CA ALA A 208 19.47 -1.52 -21.74
C ALA A 208 20.92 -1.07 -21.49
N VAL A 209 21.55 -0.49 -22.51
CA VAL A 209 22.81 0.24 -22.34
C VAL A 209 22.46 1.68 -21.99
N VAL A 210 22.71 2.09 -20.75
CA VAL A 210 22.43 3.46 -20.30
C VAL A 210 23.72 4.25 -20.25
N GLU A 211 23.79 5.34 -21.01
CA GLU A 211 24.83 6.35 -20.87
C GLU A 211 24.48 7.27 -19.70
N VAL A 212 25.32 7.26 -18.67
CA VAL A 212 25.19 8.07 -17.46
C VAL A 212 25.69 9.47 -17.75
N GLN A 213 24.81 10.45 -17.58
CA GLN A 213 25.09 11.88 -17.76
C GLN A 213 25.41 12.57 -16.43
N SER A 214 24.72 12.17 -15.35
CA SER A 214 24.95 12.66 -13.99
C SER A 214 24.62 11.58 -12.99
N VAL A 215 25.38 11.51 -11.90
CA VAL A 215 25.03 10.70 -10.72
C VAL A 215 24.38 11.62 -9.70
N LEU A 216 23.21 11.24 -9.18
CA LEU A 216 22.49 11.94 -8.11
C LEU A 216 22.74 11.30 -6.74
N LYS A 217 22.91 9.98 -6.69
CA LYS A 217 23.24 9.20 -5.49
C LYS A 217 24.19 8.06 -5.85
N GLY A 218 25.10 7.74 -4.94
CA GLY A 218 26.09 6.67 -5.09
C GLY A 218 27.49 7.22 -5.43
N GLY A 219 28.46 6.32 -5.53
CA GLY A 219 29.82 6.68 -5.96
C GLY A 219 29.91 7.00 -7.45
N GLN A 220 31.13 7.14 -7.97
CA GLN A 220 31.32 7.24 -9.41
C GLN A 220 31.07 5.87 -10.07
N VAL A 221 30.22 5.84 -11.11
CA VAL A 221 30.09 4.64 -11.96
C VAL A 221 31.40 4.42 -12.73
N LYS A 222 31.80 3.16 -12.92
CA LYS A 222 33.02 2.84 -13.68
C LYS A 222 32.77 3.09 -15.18
N GLY A 223 33.35 4.15 -15.72
CA GLY A 223 33.07 4.63 -17.08
C GLY A 223 31.81 5.51 -17.13
N ASN A 224 31.25 5.73 -18.32
CA ASN A 224 30.01 6.50 -18.49
C ASN A 224 28.83 5.64 -19.00
N LYS A 225 28.99 4.31 -19.11
CA LYS A 225 27.95 3.40 -19.57
C LYS A 225 27.74 2.29 -18.57
N VAL A 226 26.48 2.02 -18.27
CA VAL A 226 26.06 0.92 -17.40
C VAL A 226 25.10 0.00 -18.15
N ILE A 227 25.08 -1.27 -17.78
CA ILE A 227 24.09 -2.23 -18.27
C ILE A 227 22.99 -2.35 -17.24
N VAL A 228 21.75 -2.14 -17.67
CA VAL A 228 20.57 -2.28 -16.83
C VAL A 228 19.73 -3.43 -17.36
N ARG A 229 19.53 -4.45 -16.53
CA ARG A 229 18.62 -5.56 -16.82
C ARG A 229 17.24 -5.29 -16.28
N PHE A 230 16.24 -5.59 -17.11
CA PHE A 230 14.84 -5.41 -16.78
C PHE A 230 14.00 -6.50 -17.47
N PRO A 231 12.83 -6.87 -16.93
CA PRO A 231 11.92 -7.78 -17.59
C PRO A 231 11.21 -7.09 -18.76
N GLY A 232 11.28 -7.65 -19.97
CA GLY A 232 10.64 -7.13 -21.17
C GLY A 232 9.17 -7.55 -21.33
N ARG A 233 8.74 -8.65 -20.70
CA ARG A 233 7.36 -9.14 -20.75
C ARG A 233 6.48 -8.44 -19.69
N ASN A 234 5.20 -8.28 -20.01
CA ASN A 234 4.16 -7.78 -19.10
C ASN A 234 3.48 -8.92 -18.31
N ASP A 235 4.27 -9.83 -17.74
CA ASP A 235 3.74 -10.82 -16.78
C ASP A 235 3.23 -10.11 -15.52
N VAL A 236 2.31 -10.71 -14.77
CA VAL A 236 1.78 -10.16 -13.50
C VAL A 236 2.91 -9.79 -12.53
N ALA A 237 3.98 -10.59 -12.47
CA ALA A 237 5.13 -10.30 -11.61
C ALA A 237 5.97 -9.08 -12.07
N TRP A 238 5.85 -8.67 -13.34
CA TRP A 238 6.77 -7.72 -14.00
C TRP A 238 6.10 -6.57 -14.75
N VAL A 239 4.76 -6.51 -14.71
CA VAL A 239 3.94 -5.53 -15.44
C VAL A 239 4.29 -4.08 -15.07
N HIS A 240 4.77 -3.86 -13.85
CA HIS A 240 5.16 -2.52 -13.34
C HIS A 240 6.65 -2.23 -13.43
N SER A 241 7.45 -3.20 -13.83
CA SER A 241 8.88 -2.96 -14.05
C SER A 241 9.07 -2.05 -15.26
N PRO A 242 10.04 -1.11 -15.22
CA PRO A 242 10.32 -0.23 -16.34
C PRO A 242 10.55 -1.00 -17.64
N LYS A 243 9.99 -0.49 -18.74
CA LYS A 243 10.22 -0.99 -20.09
C LYS A 243 10.97 0.09 -20.85
N PHE A 244 12.26 -0.13 -21.07
CA PHE A 244 13.11 0.88 -21.67
C PHE A 244 12.97 0.91 -23.20
N ALA A 245 13.03 2.12 -23.75
CA ALA A 245 13.12 2.36 -25.18
C ALA A 245 14.43 3.05 -25.55
N LYS A 246 14.96 2.76 -26.73
CA LYS A 246 16.13 3.48 -27.27
C LYS A 246 15.87 4.99 -27.30
N ASN A 247 16.88 5.77 -26.96
CA ASN A 247 16.88 7.23 -26.79
C ASN A 247 16.05 7.77 -25.62
N GLN A 248 15.42 6.92 -24.81
CA GLN A 248 14.73 7.35 -23.59
C GLN A 248 15.72 8.07 -22.66
N GLN A 249 15.31 9.22 -22.14
CA GLN A 249 16.03 9.94 -21.10
C GLN A 249 15.21 9.93 -19.82
N GLY A 250 15.89 9.85 -18.69
CA GLY A 250 15.23 9.84 -17.40
C GLY A 250 16.19 9.70 -16.24
N ILE A 251 15.58 9.52 -15.07
CA ILE A 251 16.25 9.20 -13.82
C ILE A 251 16.07 7.70 -13.58
N PHE A 252 17.15 7.00 -13.27
CA PHE A 252 17.14 5.56 -13.06
C PHE A 252 17.67 5.23 -11.66
N CYS A 253 16.85 4.54 -10.87
CA CYS A 253 17.23 3.94 -9.59
C CYS A 253 17.81 2.56 -9.89
N LEU A 254 19.12 2.41 -9.71
CA LEU A 254 19.88 1.24 -10.09
C LEU A 254 20.27 0.44 -8.85
N ASN A 255 19.96 -0.85 -8.87
CA ASN A 255 20.44 -1.82 -7.88
C ASN A 255 21.44 -2.75 -8.54
N ARG A 256 22.50 -3.18 -7.84
CA ARG A 256 23.43 -4.18 -8.37
C ARG A 256 22.67 -5.46 -8.67
N ASP A 257 22.96 -6.07 -9.81
CA ASP A 257 22.22 -7.24 -10.26
C ASP A 257 22.50 -8.47 -9.40
N GLN A 258 21.49 -8.86 -8.63
CA GLN A 258 21.42 -10.14 -7.91
C GLN A 258 20.30 -11.04 -8.44
N ALA A 259 19.49 -10.55 -9.38
CA ALA A 259 18.25 -11.19 -9.82
C ALA A 259 18.45 -12.07 -11.06
N SER A 260 19.34 -11.68 -11.97
CA SER A 260 19.59 -12.43 -13.21
C SER A 260 20.56 -13.61 -13.03
N GLY A 261 21.23 -13.68 -11.89
CA GLY A 261 22.30 -14.66 -11.62
C GLY A 261 23.66 -14.33 -12.26
N VAL A 262 23.80 -13.22 -13.00
CA VAL A 262 25.06 -12.85 -13.69
C VAL A 262 25.41 -11.37 -13.44
N PRO A 263 26.15 -11.00 -12.38
CA PRO A 263 26.29 -9.60 -11.96
C PRO A 263 27.17 -8.72 -12.88
N THR A 264 27.65 -9.25 -14.01
CA THR A 264 28.54 -8.54 -14.94
C THR A 264 28.20 -8.81 -16.40
N ALA A 265 28.61 -7.90 -17.30
CA ALA A 265 28.45 -8.01 -18.74
C ALA A 265 29.70 -7.48 -19.46
N MET A 266 29.89 -7.85 -20.73
CA MET A 266 30.97 -7.32 -21.57
C MET A 266 30.43 -6.22 -22.49
N VAL A 267 31.03 -5.03 -22.43
CA VAL A 267 30.69 -3.88 -23.29
C VAL A 267 31.99 -3.33 -23.87
N GLY A 268 32.12 -3.34 -25.21
CA GLY A 268 33.31 -2.84 -25.89
C GLY A 268 34.62 -3.51 -25.42
N GLY A 269 34.58 -4.82 -25.13
CA GLY A 269 35.74 -5.57 -24.65
C GLY A 269 36.08 -5.39 -23.16
N ARG A 270 35.29 -4.63 -22.40
CA ARG A 270 35.49 -4.42 -20.96
C ARG A 270 34.37 -5.06 -20.14
N GLN A 271 34.73 -5.67 -19.03
CA GLN A 271 33.75 -6.15 -18.05
C GLN A 271 33.18 -4.97 -17.27
N VAL A 272 31.85 -4.88 -17.23
CA VAL A 272 31.10 -3.85 -16.50
C VAL A 272 30.14 -4.51 -15.52
N THR A 273 29.87 -3.81 -14.42
CA THR A 273 28.83 -4.20 -13.46
C THR A 273 27.46 -4.05 -14.11
N VAL A 274 26.61 -5.05 -13.90
CA VAL A 274 25.21 -5.01 -14.31
C VAL A 274 24.37 -4.54 -13.14
N TYR A 275 23.40 -3.70 -13.47
CA TYR A 275 22.38 -3.21 -12.54
C TYR A 275 21.01 -3.68 -12.99
N THR A 276 20.01 -3.53 -12.12
CA THR A 276 18.61 -3.81 -12.42
C THR A 276 17.73 -2.61 -12.07
N CYS A 277 16.63 -2.50 -12.80
CA CYS A 277 15.47 -1.68 -12.46
C CYS A 277 14.26 -2.59 -12.51
N LEU A 278 13.73 -2.97 -11.34
CA LEU A 278 12.67 -3.98 -11.23
C LEU A 278 11.40 -3.39 -10.62
N GLY A 279 11.56 -2.43 -9.72
CA GLY A 279 10.48 -1.79 -9.00
C GLY A 279 9.71 -0.78 -9.84
N HIS A 280 8.43 -0.68 -9.53
CA HIS A 280 7.61 0.43 -10.00
C HIS A 280 8.22 1.77 -9.55
N GLY A 281 8.42 2.69 -10.49
CA GLY A 281 9.03 3.99 -10.21
C GLY A 281 10.57 3.99 -10.12
N ASP A 282 11.25 2.88 -10.44
CA ASP A 282 12.71 2.85 -10.60
C ASP A 282 13.17 3.66 -11.82
N SER A 283 12.27 4.00 -12.73
CA SER A 283 12.50 4.90 -13.86
C SER A 283 11.53 6.08 -13.79
N LEU A 284 12.07 7.30 -13.76
CA LEU A 284 11.30 8.54 -13.67
C LEU A 284 11.61 9.46 -14.85
N PRO A 285 10.66 10.31 -15.27
CA PRO A 285 10.88 11.27 -16.34
C PRO A 285 11.84 12.39 -15.92
N MET A 286 12.42 13.09 -16.91
CA MET A 286 13.31 14.23 -16.68
C MET A 286 12.63 15.39 -15.93
N SER A 287 11.30 15.50 -15.99
CA SER A 287 10.54 16.51 -15.23
C SER A 287 10.71 16.37 -13.71
N ASP A 288 11.06 15.19 -13.23
CA ASP A 288 11.13 14.89 -11.80
C ASP A 288 12.52 15.18 -11.20
N VAL A 289 13.48 15.64 -12.01
CA VAL A 289 14.85 15.93 -11.55
C VAL A 289 14.88 16.92 -10.37
N PRO A 290 14.14 18.05 -10.37
CA PRO A 290 14.13 18.96 -9.23
C PRO A 290 13.58 18.29 -7.96
N ARG A 291 12.50 17.51 -8.10
CA ARG A 291 11.86 16.79 -6.99
C ARG A 291 12.81 15.75 -6.39
N VAL A 292 13.42 14.91 -7.23
CA VAL A 292 14.39 13.88 -6.79
C VAL A 292 15.61 14.53 -6.12
N ARG A 293 16.15 15.62 -6.67
CA ARG A 293 17.26 16.35 -6.05
C ARG A 293 16.89 16.93 -4.69
N SER A 294 15.66 17.39 -4.50
CA SER A 294 15.16 17.86 -3.21
C SER A 294 15.09 16.72 -2.20
N LEU A 295 14.55 15.57 -2.60
CA LEU A 295 14.38 14.41 -1.73
C LEU A 295 15.71 13.76 -1.30
N LEU A 296 16.76 13.84 -2.12
CA LEU A 296 18.10 13.29 -1.82
C LEU A 296 18.97 14.20 -0.93
N LYS A 297 18.59 15.46 -0.73
CA LYS A 297 19.35 16.41 0.10
C LYS A 297 19.04 16.33 1.59
N ASN A 298 17.91 15.71 1.93
CA ASN A 298 17.38 15.57 3.29
C ASN A 298 17.53 14.12 3.76
#